data_AF-A0A805ZQS1-F1
#
_entry.id   AF-A0A805ZQS1-F1
#
_cell.length_a   1.000
_cell.length_b   1.000
_cell.length_c   1.000
_cell.angle_alpha   90.00
_cell.angle_beta   90.00
_cell.angle_gamma   90.00
#
_symmetry.space_group_name_H-M   'P 1'
#
loop_
_entity.id
_entity.type
_entity.pdbx_description
1 polymer ?
#
loop_
_entity_poly.entity_id
_entity_poly.type
_entity_poly.pdbx_seq_one_letter_code
_entity_poly.pdbx_strand_id
1 'polypeptide(L)'
;MESLEINSDEQMQKLGQAIGKNSQGHDLLLLSGDLGAGKTTLTKGIARSLGIRRPVKSPTFTIVREYREGKMPLFHMDMYRLEDGDLSSIDMPGYLAEDGLVVIEWPQFIIDDLPNDYLELTIKRVDDSWDSTKRIVEFKTVGERNQVWLSDIKKSFE
;
A
#
# COMPACT_ATOMS: atom_id res chain seq x y z
N MET A 1 -10.84 -11.25 -11.49
CA MET A 1 -10.21 -10.17 -10.72
C MET A 1 -11.17 -9.82 -9.60
N GLU A 2 -10.71 -9.87 -8.35
CA GLU A 2 -11.56 -9.56 -7.20
C GLU A 2 -11.54 -8.06 -6.93
N SER A 3 -12.68 -7.47 -6.55
CA SER A 3 -12.78 -6.03 -6.29
C SER A 3 -13.69 -5.72 -5.10
N LEU A 4 -13.49 -4.54 -4.49
CA LEU A 4 -14.33 -3.98 -3.44
C LEU A 4 -14.74 -2.54 -3.79
N GLU A 5 -15.98 -2.21 -3.49
CA GLU A 5 -16.47 -0.84 -3.55
C GLU A 5 -16.16 -0.11 -2.24
N ILE A 6 -15.58 1.08 -2.36
CA ILE A 6 -15.26 1.96 -1.24
C ILE A 6 -16.00 3.26 -1.48
N ASN A 7 -16.89 3.63 -0.56
CA ASN A 7 -17.78 4.77 -0.71
C ASN A 7 -17.36 5.98 0.14
N SER A 8 -16.35 5.85 1.00
CA SER A 8 -15.86 6.94 1.84
C SER A 8 -14.38 6.80 2.20
N ASP A 9 -13.78 7.91 2.65
CA ASP A 9 -12.41 7.92 3.18
C ASP A 9 -12.29 7.05 4.45
N GLU A 10 -13.33 6.98 5.28
CA GLU A 10 -13.37 6.09 6.44
C GLU A 10 -13.36 4.62 6.01
N GLN A 11 -14.10 4.26 4.95
CA GLN A 11 -14.03 2.90 4.40
C GLN A 11 -12.65 2.59 3.82
N MET A 12 -12.01 3.55 3.13
CA MET A 12 -10.64 3.39 2.66
C MET A 12 -9.66 3.18 3.83
N GLN A 13 -9.82 3.93 4.92
CA GLN A 13 -9.01 3.75 6.13
C GLN A 13 -9.31 2.44 6.85
N LYS A 14 -10.55 1.94 6.82
CA LYS A 14 -10.91 0.62 7.35
C LYS A 14 -10.24 -0.49 6.55
N LEU A 15 -10.23 -0.38 5.22
CA LEU A 15 -9.49 -1.30 4.35
C LEU A 15 -8.00 -1.29 4.69
N GLY A 16 -7.41 -0.09 4.82
CA GLY A 16 -6.03 0.06 5.29
C GLY A 16 -5.79 -0.61 6.65
N GLN A 17 -6.69 -0.44 7.60
CA GLN A 17 -6.58 -1.09 8.92
C GLN A 17 -6.68 -2.62 8.82
N ALA A 18 -7.54 -3.16 7.96
CA ALA A 18 -7.64 -4.59 7.73
C ALA A 18 -6.35 -5.16 7.12
N ILE A 19 -5.74 -4.43 6.17
CA ILE A 19 -4.43 -4.75 5.59
C ILE A 19 -3.36 -4.82 6.67
N GLY A 20 -3.16 -3.73 7.41
CA GLY A 20 -2.10 -3.67 8.42
C GLY A 20 -2.35 -4.57 9.64
N LYS A 21 -3.60 -4.88 9.99
CA LYS A 21 -3.92 -5.84 11.06
C LYS A 21 -3.43 -7.23 10.71
N ASN A 22 -3.69 -7.67 9.48
CA ASN A 22 -3.39 -9.03 9.01
C ASN A 22 -2.01 -9.16 8.34
N SER A 23 -1.26 -8.06 8.22
CA SER A 23 0.10 -8.12 7.71
C SER A 23 1.08 -8.69 8.72
N GLN A 24 2.07 -9.37 8.16
CA GLN A 24 3.24 -9.95 8.79
C GLN A 24 4.50 -9.29 8.20
N GLY A 25 5.66 -9.50 8.83
CA GLY A 25 6.89 -9.00 8.25
C GLY A 25 7.26 -9.69 6.94
N HIS A 26 8.01 -8.96 6.13
CA HIS A 26 8.33 -9.25 4.73
C HIS A 26 7.15 -9.15 3.76
N ASP A 27 5.97 -8.70 4.20
CA ASP A 27 4.87 -8.45 3.29
C ASP A 27 5.18 -7.24 2.39
N LEU A 28 4.85 -7.37 1.09
CA LEU A 28 5.00 -6.34 0.08
C LEU A 28 3.63 -5.97 -0.49
N LEU A 29 3.23 -4.71 -0.29
CA LEU A 29 2.00 -4.13 -0.80
C LEU A 29 2.30 -3.10 -1.89
N LEU A 30 1.74 -3.31 -3.07
CA LEU A 30 1.86 -2.41 -4.21
C LEU A 30 0.56 -1.63 -4.40
N LEU A 31 0.64 -0.31 -4.55
CA LEU A 31 -0.51 0.59 -4.67
C LEU A 31 -0.46 1.35 -6.00
N SER A 32 -1.36 0.99 -6.91
CA SER A 32 -1.57 1.62 -8.21
C SER A 32 -2.84 2.46 -8.21
N GLY A 33 -2.88 3.50 -9.06
CA GLY A 33 -4.04 4.36 -9.25
C GLY A 33 -3.65 5.83 -9.40
N ASP A 34 -4.57 6.64 -9.91
CA ASP A 34 -4.28 8.04 -10.28
C ASP A 34 -3.93 8.94 -9.07
N LEU A 35 -3.47 10.15 -9.39
CA LEU A 35 -3.24 11.18 -8.38
C LEU A 35 -4.53 11.48 -7.61
N GLY A 36 -4.47 11.36 -6.28
CA GLY A 36 -5.65 11.54 -5.43
C GLY A 36 -6.66 10.37 -5.50
N ALA A 37 -6.26 9.18 -5.99
CA ALA A 37 -7.11 7.99 -5.92
C ALA A 37 -7.36 7.52 -4.47
N GLY A 38 -6.47 7.87 -3.53
CA GLY A 38 -6.61 7.52 -2.10
C GLY A 38 -5.50 6.60 -1.56
N LYS A 39 -4.42 6.37 -2.32
CA LYS A 39 -3.27 5.54 -1.92
C LYS A 39 -2.73 5.90 -0.52
N THR A 40 -2.36 7.16 -0.30
CA THR A 40 -1.91 7.62 1.02
C THR A 40 -3.00 7.55 2.11
N THR A 41 -4.29 7.69 1.76
CA THR A 41 -5.40 7.51 2.72
C THR A 41 -5.47 6.07 3.21
N LEU A 42 -5.28 5.10 2.31
CA LEU A 42 -5.17 3.69 2.65
C LEU A 42 -3.93 3.43 3.53
N THR A 43 -2.77 3.98 3.19
CA THR A 43 -1.54 3.82 4.00
C THR A 43 -1.67 4.41 5.40
N LYS A 44 -2.42 5.50 5.59
CA LYS A 44 -2.76 6.01 6.94
C LYS A 44 -3.55 4.99 7.76
N GLY A 45 -4.51 4.30 7.13
CA GLY A 45 -5.25 3.21 7.76
C GLY A 45 -4.33 2.05 8.19
N ILE A 46 -3.42 1.64 7.30
CA ILE A 46 -2.39 0.63 7.59
C ILE A 46 -1.61 1.03 8.84
N ALA A 47 -0.98 2.19 8.82
CA ALA A 47 -0.14 2.66 9.91
C ALA A 47 -0.88 2.68 11.25
N ARG A 48 -2.15 3.12 11.26
CA ARG A 48 -2.99 3.11 12.46
C ARG A 48 -3.13 1.71 13.06
N SER A 49 -3.38 0.69 12.25
CA SER A 49 -3.48 -0.70 12.71
C SER A 49 -2.14 -1.30 13.15
N LEU A 50 -1.03 -0.79 12.62
CA LEU A 50 0.31 -1.13 13.09
C LEU A 50 0.67 -0.46 14.42
N GLY A 51 -0.15 0.46 14.93
CA GLY A 51 0.13 1.22 16.15
C GLY A 51 1.05 2.42 15.95
N ILE A 52 1.30 2.83 14.71
CA ILE A 52 2.07 4.03 14.36
C ILE A 52 1.24 5.27 14.74
N ARG A 53 1.79 6.11 15.62
CA ARG A 53 1.09 7.30 16.13
C ARG A 53 1.48 8.58 15.42
N ARG A 54 2.65 8.63 14.78
CA ARG A 54 3.08 9.85 14.10
C ARG A 54 2.28 10.04 12.79
N PRO A 55 2.13 11.29 12.32
CA PRO A 55 1.41 11.56 11.08
C PRO A 55 2.06 10.86 9.88
N VAL A 56 1.27 10.05 9.16
CA VAL A 56 1.68 9.48 7.87
C VAL A 56 1.42 10.49 6.76
N LYS A 57 2.46 10.78 5.99
CA LYS A 57 2.43 11.69 4.84
C LYS A 57 2.91 10.96 3.60
N SER A 58 2.47 11.42 2.43
CA SER A 58 3.00 10.91 1.18
C SER A 58 4.52 11.10 1.11
N PRO A 59 5.30 10.08 0.73
CA PRO A 59 6.73 10.18 0.55
C PRO A 59 7.10 10.73 -0.83
N THR A 60 6.18 11.27 -1.63
CA THR A 60 6.45 11.80 -2.99
C THR A 60 7.75 12.61 -3.15
N PHE A 61 8.14 13.43 -2.16
CA PHE A 61 9.39 14.21 -2.20
C PHE A 61 10.57 13.57 -1.46
N THR A 62 10.30 12.69 -0.51
CA THR A 62 11.37 11.99 0.26
C THR A 62 11.69 10.62 -0.31
N ILE A 63 10.90 10.17 -1.29
CA ILE A 63 10.88 8.85 -1.94
C ILE A 63 10.51 7.73 -0.97
N VAL A 64 11.15 7.69 0.20
CA VAL A 64 10.90 6.74 1.29
C VAL A 64 10.55 7.48 2.58
N ARG A 65 9.67 6.89 3.39
CA ARG A 65 9.42 7.23 4.79
C ARG A 65 9.36 5.96 5.62
N GLU A 66 10.22 5.89 6.63
CA GLU A 66 10.31 4.73 7.52
C GLU A 66 9.63 5.03 8.86
N TYR A 67 8.58 4.27 9.19
CA TYR A 67 7.89 4.32 10.48
C TYR A 67 8.30 3.07 11.25
N ARG A 68 9.28 3.18 12.15
CA ARG A 68 9.83 2.04 12.88
C ARG A 68 9.13 1.79 14.23
N GLU A 69 8.24 2.68 14.63
CA GLU A 69 7.39 2.48 15.79
C GLU A 69 6.18 1.57 15.48
N GLY A 70 5.60 0.96 16.52
CA GLY A 70 4.41 0.11 16.38
C GLY A 70 4.75 -1.38 16.53
N LYS A 71 3.88 -2.25 16.00
CA LYS A 71 4.08 -3.71 16.07
C LYS A 71 5.21 -4.22 15.17
N MET A 72 5.44 -3.54 14.05
CA MET A 72 6.53 -3.80 13.12
C MET A 72 6.77 -2.54 12.25
N PRO A 73 7.95 -2.40 11.63
CA PRO A 73 8.24 -1.28 10.75
C PRO A 73 7.28 -1.21 9.55
N LEU A 74 6.95 0.02 9.15
CA LEU A 74 6.30 0.34 7.87
C LEU A 74 7.26 1.16 7.02
N PHE A 75 7.57 0.66 5.84
CA PHE A 75 8.36 1.36 4.83
C PHE A 75 7.41 1.85 3.73
N HIS A 76 7.08 3.13 3.77
CA HIS A 76 6.20 3.74 2.78
C HIS A 76 7.02 4.44 1.71
N MET A 77 6.87 4.00 0.46
CA MET A 77 7.63 4.49 -0.67
C MET A 77 6.71 4.99 -1.79
N ASP A 78 7.17 5.96 -2.57
CA ASP A 78 6.43 6.51 -3.72
C ASP A 78 7.41 6.69 -4.89
N MET A 79 7.19 5.90 -5.94
CA MET A 79 8.06 5.84 -7.11
C MET A 79 7.65 6.81 -8.22
N TYR A 80 6.60 7.63 -8.02
CA TYR A 80 6.06 8.51 -9.07
C TYR A 80 7.09 9.47 -9.69
N ARG A 81 8.08 9.90 -8.90
CA ARG A 81 9.10 10.87 -9.32
C ARG A 81 10.39 10.23 -9.82
N LEU A 82 10.49 8.91 -9.82
CA LEU A 82 11.60 8.19 -10.42
C LEU A 82 11.28 7.94 -11.89
N GLU A 83 11.10 9.00 -12.67
CA GLU A 83 10.79 8.88 -14.12
C GLU A 83 11.94 8.26 -14.92
N ASP A 84 13.16 8.21 -14.37
CA ASP A 84 14.31 7.53 -14.99
C ASP A 84 14.72 6.21 -14.28
N GLY A 85 13.92 5.71 -13.34
CA GLY A 85 14.16 4.40 -12.72
C GLY A 85 15.48 4.27 -11.95
N ASP A 86 16.12 5.39 -11.56
CA ASP A 86 17.37 5.34 -10.78
C ASP A 86 17.11 4.96 -9.32
N LEU A 87 16.86 3.67 -9.13
CA LEU A 87 16.77 3.01 -7.84
C LEU A 87 18.10 3.00 -7.06
N SER A 88 19.23 3.42 -7.64
CA SER A 88 20.53 3.39 -6.94
C SER A 88 20.56 4.22 -5.67
N SER A 89 19.65 5.19 -5.55
CA SER A 89 19.46 6.00 -4.36
C SER A 89 18.68 5.31 -3.23
N ILE A 90 18.08 4.14 -3.50
CA ILE A 90 17.26 3.37 -2.55
C ILE A 90 17.86 1.99 -2.37
N ASP A 91 18.15 1.61 -1.12
CA ASP A 91 18.48 0.24 -0.77
C ASP A 91 17.22 -0.66 -0.72
N MET A 92 16.58 -0.87 -1.89
CA MET A 92 15.38 -1.70 -2.00
C MET A 92 15.60 -3.12 -1.45
N PRO A 93 16.71 -3.82 -1.76
CA PRO A 93 16.99 -5.12 -1.17
C PRO A 93 17.07 -5.08 0.35
N GLY A 94 17.68 -4.04 0.93
CA GLY A 94 17.73 -3.82 2.38
C GLY A 94 16.34 -3.72 3.00
N TYR A 95 15.45 -2.91 2.43
CA TYR A 95 14.08 -2.75 2.94
C TYR A 95 13.25 -4.03 2.82
N LEU A 96 13.36 -4.76 1.71
CA LEU A 96 12.64 -6.02 1.50
C LEU A 96 13.13 -7.14 2.42
N ALA A 97 14.39 -7.06 2.87
CA ALA A 97 14.97 -8.00 3.82
C ALA A 97 14.60 -7.72 5.29
N GLU A 98 14.01 -6.56 5.61
CA GLU A 98 13.56 -6.26 6.97
C GLU A 98 12.22 -6.95 7.31
N ASP A 99 12.07 -7.33 8.58
CA ASP A 99 10.84 -7.92 9.15
C ASP A 99 9.76 -6.84 9.36
N GLY A 100 9.32 -6.22 8.27
CA GLY A 100 8.33 -5.14 8.25
C GLY A 100 7.40 -5.22 7.04
N LEU A 101 6.49 -4.26 6.95
CA LEU A 101 5.59 -4.11 5.80
C LEU A 101 6.12 -3.03 4.87
N VAL A 102 6.39 -3.39 3.62
CA VAL A 102 6.76 -2.46 2.55
C VAL A 102 5.51 -2.08 1.77
N VAL A 103 5.25 -0.78 1.64
CA VAL A 103 4.14 -0.22 0.85
C VAL A 103 4.73 0.68 -0.24
N ILE A 104 4.55 0.30 -1.50
CA ILE A 104 5.09 1.03 -2.65
C ILE A 104 3.93 1.63 -3.45
N GLU A 105 3.87 2.96 -3.52
CA GLU A 105 2.99 3.67 -4.46
C GLU A 105 3.66 3.77 -5.83
N TRP A 106 2.86 3.64 -6.89
CA TRP A 106 3.29 3.69 -8.29
C TRP A 106 4.35 2.62 -8.65
N PRO A 107 4.07 1.34 -8.35
CA PRO A 107 5.02 0.24 -8.54
C PRO A 107 5.44 0.03 -10.00
N GLN A 108 4.66 0.51 -10.98
CA GLN A 108 4.91 0.25 -12.40
C GLN A 108 6.26 0.78 -12.92
N PHE A 109 6.90 1.70 -12.20
CA PHE A 109 8.23 2.20 -12.56
C PHE A 109 9.36 1.23 -12.18
N ILE A 110 9.08 0.25 -11.30
CA ILE A 110 10.10 -0.63 -10.70
C ILE A 110 9.65 -2.09 -10.62
N ILE A 111 8.50 -2.42 -11.22
CA ILE A 111 7.83 -3.72 -11.01
C ILE A 111 8.71 -4.90 -11.45
N ASP A 112 9.54 -4.70 -12.46
CA ASP A 112 10.46 -5.73 -12.99
C ASP A 112 11.63 -6.04 -12.04
N ASP A 113 11.94 -5.13 -11.11
CA ASP A 113 12.99 -5.28 -10.10
C ASP A 113 12.46 -5.82 -8.76
N LEU A 114 11.14 -6.00 -8.63
CA LEU A 114 10.49 -6.49 -7.41
C LEU A 114 10.38 -8.02 -7.39
N PRO A 115 10.36 -8.65 -6.19
CA PRO A 115 10.16 -10.08 -6.07
C PRO A 115 8.76 -10.49 -6.54
N ASN A 116 8.61 -11.71 -7.08
CA ASN A 116 7.32 -12.30 -7.46
C ASN A 116 6.54 -12.83 -6.23
N ASP A 117 6.39 -12.00 -5.20
CA ASP A 117 5.61 -12.32 -4.01
C ASP A 117 5.07 -11.02 -3.39
N TYR A 118 3.87 -10.61 -3.80
CA TYR A 118 3.25 -9.36 -3.37
C TYR A 118 1.74 -9.36 -3.48
N LEU A 119 1.12 -8.43 -2.76
CA LEU A 119 -0.27 -8.05 -2.95
C LEU A 119 -0.32 -6.69 -3.66
N GLU A 120 -1.02 -6.62 -4.78
CA GLU A 120 -1.22 -5.40 -5.57
C GLU A 120 -2.67 -4.94 -5.50
N LEU A 121 -2.86 -3.66 -5.17
CA LEU A 121 -4.13 -2.97 -5.17
C LEU A 121 -4.14 -1.90 -6.24
N THR A 122 -5.14 -1.93 -7.12
CA THR A 122 -5.41 -0.85 -8.07
C THR A 122 -6.65 -0.08 -7.61
N ILE A 123 -6.46 1.20 -7.28
CA ILE A 123 -7.52 2.09 -6.78
C ILE A 123 -8.03 2.96 -7.93
N LYS A 124 -9.26 2.71 -8.39
CA LYS A 124 -9.91 3.44 -9.48
C LYS A 124 -10.98 4.38 -8.94
N ARG A 125 -11.06 5.58 -9.50
CA ARG A 125 -12.21 6.48 -9.27
C ARG A 125 -13.42 5.95 -10.02
N VAL A 126 -14.59 6.02 -9.38
CA VAL A 126 -15.86 5.67 -10.01
C VAL A 126 -16.41 6.83 -10.82
N ASP A 127 -16.14 8.05 -10.36
CA ASP A 127 -16.44 9.29 -11.08
C ASP A 127 -15.38 10.35 -10.76
N ASP A 128 -15.24 11.33 -11.66
CA ASP A 128 -14.23 12.39 -11.59
C ASP A 128 -14.74 13.66 -10.91
N SER A 129 -15.88 13.61 -10.19
CA SER A 129 -16.29 14.77 -9.40
C SER A 129 -15.23 15.03 -8.32
N TRP A 130 -14.92 16.31 -8.13
CA TRP A 130 -13.83 16.73 -7.24
C TRP A 130 -14.07 16.31 -5.77
N ASP A 131 -15.32 16.08 -5.39
CA ASP A 131 -15.78 15.67 -4.06
C ASP A 131 -16.11 14.18 -3.95
N SER A 132 -15.99 13.40 -5.03
CA SER A 132 -16.31 11.97 -4.99
C SER A 132 -15.29 11.19 -4.17
N THR A 133 -15.81 10.46 -3.18
CA THR A 133 -15.08 9.48 -2.37
C THR A 133 -15.25 8.05 -2.88
N LYS A 134 -16.00 7.84 -3.98
CA LYS A 134 -16.29 6.51 -4.50
C LYS A 134 -15.11 5.95 -5.26
N ARG A 135 -14.64 4.78 -4.84
CA ARG A 135 -13.54 4.04 -5.45
C ARG A 135 -13.92 2.59 -5.67
N ILE A 136 -13.35 1.99 -6.70
CA ILE A 136 -13.24 0.54 -6.84
C ILE A 136 -11.80 0.17 -6.55
N VAL A 137 -11.59 -0.75 -5.61
CA VAL A 137 -10.27 -1.31 -5.30
C VAL A 137 -10.23 -2.72 -5.87
N GLU A 138 -9.36 -2.93 -6.85
CA GLU A 138 -9.11 -4.24 -7.45
C GLU A 138 -7.89 -4.87 -6.80
N PHE A 139 -7.95 -6.18 -6.56
CA PHE A 139 -6.89 -6.95 -5.92
C PHE A 139 -6.26 -7.92 -6.90
N LYS A 140 -4.93 -7.98 -6.86
CA LYS A 140 -4.12 -9.00 -7.54
C LYS A 140 -3.09 -9.53 -6.56
N THR A 141 -2.98 -10.85 -6.47
CA THR A 141 -2.01 -11.52 -5.61
C THR A 141 -0.99 -12.24 -6.47
N VAL A 142 0.26 -12.19 -6.05
CA VAL A 142 1.35 -13.00 -6.59
C VAL A 142 1.98 -13.73 -5.41
N GLY A 143 2.11 -15.05 -5.51
CA GLY A 143 2.51 -15.93 -4.40
C GLY A 143 1.33 -16.44 -3.56
N GLU A 144 1.45 -17.65 -3.01
CA GLU A 144 0.38 -18.33 -2.25
C GLU A 144 0.06 -17.61 -0.94
N ARG A 145 1.08 -17.08 -0.25
CA ARG A 145 0.92 -16.32 0.99
C ARG A 145 0.01 -15.12 0.80
N ASN A 146 0.14 -14.39 -0.31
CA ASN A 146 -0.67 -13.22 -0.60
C ASN A 146 -2.15 -13.55 -0.85
N GLN A 147 -2.47 -14.77 -1.30
CA GLN A 147 -3.87 -15.23 -1.40
C GLN A 147 -4.49 -15.42 -0.02
N VAL A 148 -3.74 -15.99 0.92
CA VAL A 148 -4.17 -16.13 2.32
C VAL A 148 -4.33 -14.75 2.97
N TRP A 149 -3.35 -13.87 2.78
CA TRP A 149 -3.41 -12.50 3.30
C TRP A 149 -4.65 -11.76 2.77
N LEU A 150 -4.94 -11.83 1.47
CA LEU A 150 -6.14 -11.23 0.89
C LEU A 150 -7.44 -11.82 1.50
N SER A 151 -7.49 -13.13 1.74
CA SER A 151 -8.65 -13.76 2.39
C SER A 151 -8.90 -13.20 3.78
N ASP A 152 -7.84 -13.03 4.58
CA ASP A 152 -7.95 -12.55 5.96
C ASP A 152 -8.23 -11.03 6.03
N ILE A 153 -7.72 -10.27 5.07
CA ILE A 153 -8.09 -8.85 4.87
C ILE A 153 -9.60 -8.75 4.66
N LYS A 154 -10.16 -9.55 3.75
CA LYS A 154 -11.60 -9.51 3.44
C LYS A 154 -12.47 -9.84 4.65
N LYS A 155 -12.15 -10.91 5.38
CA LYS A 155 -12.85 -11.28 6.62
C LYS A 155 -12.78 -10.20 7.70
N SER A 156 -11.70 -9.41 7.73
CA SER A 156 -11.52 -8.32 8.69
C SER A 156 -12.15 -6.99 8.25
N PHE A 157 -12.49 -6.87 6.98
CA PHE A 157 -13.11 -5.67 6.41
C PHE A 157 -14.64 -5.72 6.45
N GLU A 158 -15.23 -6.92 6.35
CA GLU A 158 -16.65 -7.18 6.63
C GLU A 158 -17.04 -6.77 8.07
#